data_AF-L1IX11-F1
#
_entry.id   AF-L1IX11-F1
#
_cell.length_a   1.000
_cell.length_b   1.000
_cell.length_c   1.000
_cell.angle_alpha   90.00
_cell.angle_beta   90.00
_cell.angle_gamma   90.00
#
_symmetry.space_group_name_H-M   'P 1'
#
loop_
_entity.id
_entity.type
_entity.pdbx_description
1 polymer ?
#
loop_
_entity_poly.entity_id
_entity_poly.type
_entity_poly.pdbx_seq_one_letter_code
_entity_poly.pdbx_strand_id
1 'polypeptide(L)'
;DIVGYTKRCTGMSPKEIADWMSQVHADVEQLLSKHFIRKIETRGDCYVCVSGTNTVDGDRDQNQMSRMVAFALDVAVALHTNHDTQIRVGIDIGPLTITYIDSNHYAPTVCAFGDPMVVAGKLEQCGSPSMIRLS
;
A
#
# COMPACT_ATOMS: atom_id res chain seq x y z
N ASP A 1 -2.26 -6.14 -0.91
CA ASP A 1 -2.99 -6.82 -1.99
C ASP A 1 -4.42 -7.10 -1.57
N ILE A 2 -5.40 -6.92 -2.45
CA ILE A 2 -6.81 -7.20 -2.15
C ILE A 2 -7.10 -8.68 -2.42
N VAL A 3 -7.56 -9.40 -1.40
CA VAL A 3 -7.88 -10.82 -1.55
C VAL A 3 -9.10 -10.98 -2.47
N GLY A 4 -8.92 -11.74 -3.56
CA GLY A 4 -10.03 -12.14 -4.43
C GLY A 4 -10.53 -11.03 -5.37
N TYR A 5 -9.75 -9.96 -5.60
CA TYR A 5 -10.09 -8.86 -6.49
C TYR A 5 -10.64 -9.33 -7.84
N THR A 6 -9.90 -10.18 -8.56
CA THR A 6 -10.32 -10.69 -9.88
C THR A 6 -11.69 -11.38 -9.83
N LYS A 7 -11.93 -12.19 -8.79
CA LYS A 7 -13.20 -12.89 -8.60
C LYS A 7 -14.34 -11.90 -8.34
N ARG A 8 -14.09 -10.87 -7.51
CA ARG A 8 -15.06 -9.81 -7.23
C ARG A 8 -15.43 -9.03 -8.49
N CYS A 9 -14.44 -8.67 -9.30
CA CYS A 9 -14.63 -7.90 -10.52
C CYS A 9 -15.32 -8.69 -11.66
N THR A 10 -15.34 -10.02 -11.63
CA THR A 10 -15.87 -10.86 -12.73
C THR A 10 -17.34 -10.58 -13.06
N GLY A 11 -18.13 -10.09 -12.10
CA GLY A 11 -19.55 -9.77 -12.27
C GLY A 11 -19.88 -8.27 -12.32
N MET A 12 -18.87 -7.40 -12.28
CA MET A 12 -19.05 -5.94 -12.17
C MET A 12 -18.78 -5.27 -13.52
N SER A 13 -19.52 -4.21 -13.82
CA SER A 13 -19.20 -3.32 -14.93
C SER A 13 -17.93 -2.51 -14.64
N PRO A 14 -17.22 -2.02 -15.68
CA PRO A 14 -16.04 -1.16 -15.49
C PRO A 14 -16.30 0.06 -14.62
N LYS A 15 -17.52 0.64 -14.71
CA LYS A 15 -17.91 1.78 -13.88
C LYS A 15 -18.04 1.40 -12.41
N GLU A 16 -18.70 0.29 -12.10
CA GLU A 16 -18.83 -0.18 -10.72
C GLU A 16 -17.47 -0.52 -10.11
N ILE A 17 -16.55 -1.11 -10.89
CA ILE A 17 -15.18 -1.37 -10.44
C ILE A 17 -14.46 -0.06 -10.15
N ALA A 18 -14.57 0.93 -11.05
CA ALA A 18 -13.93 2.23 -10.87
C ALA A 18 -14.49 2.99 -9.65
N ASP A 19 -15.80 2.98 -9.44
CA ASP A 19 -16.46 3.65 -8.32
C ASP A 19 -16.06 2.98 -6.99
N TRP A 20 -16.04 1.64 -6.93
CA TRP A 20 -15.59 0.89 -5.75
C TRP A 20 -14.11 1.13 -5.44
N MET A 21 -13.25 1.01 -6.46
CA MET A 21 -11.82 1.25 -6.28
C MET A 21 -11.54 2.70 -5.86
N SER A 22 -12.29 3.68 -6.36
CA SER A 22 -12.14 5.08 -5.94
C SER A 22 -12.43 5.25 -4.44
N GLN A 23 -13.44 4.56 -3.90
CA GLN A 23 -13.74 4.61 -2.46
C GLN A 23 -12.68 3.89 -1.62
N VAL A 24 -12.22 2.71 -2.06
CA VAL A 24 -11.09 1.99 -1.46
C VAL A 24 -9.85 2.88 -1.41
N HIS A 25 -9.55 3.57 -2.52
CA HIS A 25 -8.42 4.49 -2.61
C HIS A 25 -8.56 5.68 -1.65
N ALA A 26 -9.75 6.26 -1.54
CA ALA A 26 -10.00 7.37 -0.63
C ALA A 26 -9.74 6.97 0.84
N ASP A 27 -10.21 5.80 1.26
CA ASP A 27 -10.00 5.29 2.62
C ASP A 27 -8.50 5.05 2.91
N VAL A 28 -7.78 4.44 1.96
CA VAL A 28 -6.33 4.22 2.10
C VAL A 28 -5.56 5.54 2.14
N GLU A 29 -5.92 6.53 1.32
CA GLU A 29 -5.23 7.83 1.25
C GLU A 29 -5.39 8.67 2.53
N GLN A 30 -6.53 8.56 3.20
CA GLN A 30 -6.71 9.14 4.54
C GLN A 30 -5.75 8.51 5.55
N LEU A 31 -5.59 7.18 5.51
CA LEU A 31 -4.71 6.45 6.42
C LEU A 31 -3.22 6.68 6.11
N LEU A 32 -2.85 6.85 4.84
CA LEU A 32 -1.49 7.24 4.45
C LEU A 32 -1.09 8.55 5.13
N SER A 33 -1.99 9.54 5.09
CA SER A 33 -1.78 10.84 5.73
C SER A 33 -1.70 10.73 7.26
N LYS A 34 -2.62 9.98 7.87
CA LYS A 34 -2.66 9.74 9.34
C LYS A 34 -1.37 9.13 9.87
N HIS A 35 -0.81 8.19 9.12
CA HIS A 35 0.35 7.42 9.55
C HIS A 35 1.67 7.94 8.98
N PHE A 36 1.68 9.05 8.25
CA PHE A 36 2.88 9.60 7.60
C PHE A 36 3.58 8.59 6.66
N ILE A 37 2.78 7.80 5.94
CA ILE A 37 3.25 6.78 5.00
C ILE A 37 3.22 7.36 3.59
N ARG A 38 4.28 7.12 2.82
CA ARG A 38 4.38 7.53 1.42
C ARG A 38 3.86 6.41 0.50
N LYS A 39 2.89 6.71 -0.35
CA LYS A 39 2.54 5.87 -1.50
C LYS A 39 3.61 5.97 -2.57
N ILE A 40 4.07 4.83 -3.08
CA ILE A 40 4.96 4.73 -4.23
C ILE A 40 4.13 4.53 -5.50
N GLU A 41 3.33 3.48 -5.52
CA GLU A 41 2.52 3.14 -6.68
C GLU A 41 1.37 2.20 -6.29
N THR A 42 0.47 1.99 -7.25
CA THR A 42 -0.56 0.96 -7.19
C THR A 42 -0.31 0.01 -8.36
N ARG A 43 -0.13 -1.29 -8.09
CA ARG A 43 0.06 -2.34 -9.08
C ARG A 43 -1.18 -3.22 -9.12
N GLY A 44 -2.12 -2.90 -10.01
CA GLY A 44 -3.44 -3.55 -10.03
C GLY A 44 -4.20 -3.25 -8.74
N ASP A 45 -4.47 -4.29 -7.95
CA ASP A 45 -5.14 -4.25 -6.65
C ASP A 45 -4.17 -4.27 -5.46
N CYS A 46 -2.86 -4.25 -5.74
CA CYS A 46 -1.82 -4.16 -4.72
C CYS A 46 -1.32 -2.73 -4.54
N TYR A 47 -1.20 -2.32 -3.28
CA TYR A 47 -0.67 -1.03 -2.88
C TYR A 47 0.77 -1.16 -2.40
N VAL A 48 1.64 -0.30 -2.92
CA VAL A 48 3.06 -0.26 -2.58
C VAL A 48 3.36 1.06 -1.89
N CYS A 49 3.79 0.96 -0.62
CA CYS A 49 3.96 2.09 0.27
C CYS A 49 5.27 1.94 1.07
N VAL A 50 5.84 3.06 1.51
CA VAL A 50 7.10 3.10 2.26
C VAL A 50 7.04 4.13 3.40
N SER A 51 7.86 3.92 4.43
CA SER A 51 8.13 4.87 5.52
C SER A 51 9.64 5.10 5.59
N GLY A 52 10.08 6.17 6.26
CA GLY A 52 11.49 6.50 6.48
C GLY A 52 12.13 7.30 5.34
N THR A 53 11.33 7.99 4.54
CA THR A 53 11.76 8.66 3.31
C THR A 53 12.28 10.07 3.52
N ASN A 54 12.13 10.64 4.72
CA ASN A 54 12.41 12.06 5.05
C ASN A 54 11.65 13.08 4.19
N THR A 55 10.70 12.63 3.36
CA THR A 55 9.91 13.48 2.45
C THR A 55 8.49 13.75 2.96
N VAL A 56 8.12 13.14 4.08
CA VAL A 56 6.83 13.34 4.76
C VAL A 56 7.13 13.94 6.13
N ASP A 57 6.51 15.07 6.45
CA ASP A 57 6.66 15.70 7.77
C ASP A 57 6.20 14.72 8.86
N GLY A 58 7.03 14.49 9.89
CA GLY A 58 6.76 13.50 10.95
C GLY A 58 7.35 12.09 10.72
N ASP A 59 7.96 11.83 9.56
CA ASP A 59 8.59 10.53 9.23
C ASP A 59 10.00 10.34 9.82
N ARG A 60 10.48 11.31 10.62
CA ARG A 60 11.82 11.31 11.26
C ARG A 60 11.89 10.49 12.57
N ASP A 61 10.75 10.02 13.08
CA ASP A 61 10.68 9.31 14.35
C ASP A 61 11.13 7.84 14.26
N GLN A 62 11.68 7.34 15.37
CA GLN A 62 12.56 6.15 15.47
C GLN A 62 11.91 4.77 15.23
N ASN A 63 10.65 4.64 14.78
CA ASN A 63 10.04 3.31 14.60
C ASN A 63 9.17 3.18 13.33
N GLN A 64 9.84 3.24 12.18
CA GLN A 64 9.26 3.04 10.84
C GLN A 64 8.46 1.72 10.72
N MET A 65 8.97 0.64 11.32
CA MET A 65 8.29 -0.65 11.33
C MET A 65 6.95 -0.58 12.05
N SER A 66 6.92 -0.03 13.28
CA SER A 66 5.66 0.05 14.06
C SER A 66 4.62 0.92 13.37
N ARG A 67 5.06 2.00 12.71
CA ARG A 67 4.20 2.88 11.92
C ARG A 67 3.60 2.14 10.71
N MET A 68 4.41 1.40 9.98
CA MET A 68 3.93 0.61 8.84
C MET A 68 2.96 -0.50 9.28
N VAL A 69 3.23 -1.15 10.42
CA VAL A 69 2.33 -2.16 11.00
C VAL A 69 1.00 -1.54 11.44
N ALA A 70 1.03 -0.40 12.12
CA ALA A 70 -0.18 0.32 12.54
C ALA A 70 -1.01 0.77 11.33
N PHE A 71 -0.36 1.29 10.28
CA PHE A 71 -1.00 1.62 9.01
C PHE A 71 -1.67 0.39 8.38
N ALA A 72 -0.95 -0.73 8.28
CA ALA A 72 -1.47 -1.96 7.68
C ALA A 72 -2.69 -2.51 8.46
N LEU A 73 -2.67 -2.46 9.79
CA LEU A 73 -3.81 -2.86 10.64
C LEU A 73 -5.02 -1.96 10.41
N ASP A 74 -4.84 -0.64 10.43
CA ASP A 74 -5.92 0.31 10.20
C ASP A 74 -6.54 0.14 8.80
N VAL A 75 -5.71 -0.09 7.76
CA VAL A 75 -6.20 -0.35 6.40
C VAL A 75 -6.98 -1.66 6.35
N ALA A 76 -6.51 -2.72 7.01
CA ALA A 76 -7.23 -4.00 7.07
C ALA A 76 -8.61 -3.83 7.71
N VAL A 77 -8.70 -3.08 8.82
CA VAL A 77 -9.96 -2.81 9.51
C VAL A 77 -10.89 -1.96 8.65
N ALA A 78 -10.39 -0.88 8.04
CA ALA A 78 -11.18 0.02 7.20
C ALA A 78 -11.76 -0.71 5.98
N LEU A 79 -10.92 -1.48 5.25
CA LEU A 79 -11.36 -2.21 4.06
C LEU A 79 -12.32 -3.36 4.40
N HIS A 80 -12.12 -4.02 5.54
CA HIS A 80 -13.06 -5.04 5.99
C HIS A 80 -14.42 -4.42 6.35
N THR A 81 -14.42 -3.31 7.09
CA THR A 81 -15.64 -2.67 7.60
C THR A 81 -16.44 -1.96 6.50
N ASN A 82 -15.76 -1.20 5.65
CA ASN A 82 -16.41 -0.33 4.68
C ASN A 82 -16.73 -1.04 3.36
N HIS A 83 -15.95 -2.07 3.00
CA HIS A 83 -15.99 -2.68 1.66
C HIS A 83 -16.18 -4.19 1.65
N ASP A 84 -16.28 -4.84 2.82
CA ASP A 84 -16.24 -6.30 2.99
C ASP A 84 -15.07 -6.91 2.22
N THR A 85 -13.88 -6.33 2.42
CA THR A 85 -12.68 -6.64 1.64
C THR A 85 -11.52 -6.98 2.56
N GLN A 86 -10.91 -8.14 2.33
CA GLN A 86 -9.72 -8.59 3.05
C GLN A 86 -8.47 -8.23 2.26
N ILE A 87 -7.36 -8.03 2.98
CA ILE A 87 -6.06 -7.77 2.37
C ILE A 87 -5.00 -8.77 2.83
N ARG A 88 -3.96 -8.93 2.01
CA ARG A 88 -2.68 -9.51 2.40
C ARG A 88 -1.61 -8.44 2.39
N VAL A 89 -0.73 -8.47 3.39
CA VAL A 89 0.32 -7.47 3.55
C VAL A 89 1.66 -8.16 3.85
N GLY A 90 2.69 -7.77 3.10
CA GLY A 90 4.09 -8.10 3.41
C GLY A 90 4.84 -6.82 3.74
N ILE A 91 5.65 -6.84 4.79
CA ILE A 91 6.43 -5.70 5.27
C ILE A 91 7.87 -6.18 5.48
N ASP A 92 8.83 -5.43 4.97
CA ASP A 92 10.24 -5.61 5.25
C ASP A 92 10.88 -4.27 5.62
N ILE A 93 12.01 -4.30 6.33
CA ILE A 93 12.78 -3.13 6.72
C ILE A 93 14.23 -3.26 6.23
N GLY A 94 14.73 -2.19 5.63
CA GLY A 94 16.11 -2.15 5.17
C GLY A 94 16.42 -0.90 4.36
N PRO A 95 17.65 -0.80 3.84
CA PRO A 95 18.05 0.32 3.00
C PRO A 95 17.22 0.35 1.71
N LEU A 96 16.75 1.55 1.37
CA LEU A 96 15.92 1.80 0.20
C LEU A 96 16.34 3.13 -0.44
N THR A 97 16.39 3.16 -1.77
CA THR A 97 16.62 4.38 -2.55
C THR A 97 15.31 4.82 -3.19
N ILE A 98 14.96 6.10 -3.00
CA ILE A 98 13.81 6.72 -3.65
C ILE A 98 14.30 7.69 -4.72
N THR A 99 13.64 7.68 -5.87
CA THR A 99 13.96 8.56 -7.00
C THR A 99 12.69 9.18 -7.55
N TYR A 100 12.77 10.46 -7.86
CA TYR A 100 11.73 11.18 -8.59
C TYR A 100 12.13 11.17 -10.06
N ILE A 101 11.32 10.51 -10.88
CA ILE A 101 11.49 10.47 -12.32
C ILE A 101 10.59 11.56 -12.89
N ASP A 102 11.20 12.68 -13.27
CA ASP A 102 10.54 13.71 -14.04
C ASP A 102 10.61 13.35 -15.52
N SER A 103 9.49 12.93 -16.08
CA SER A 103 9.34 12.64 -17.50
C SER A 103 8.57 13.76 -18.19
N ASN A 104 8.87 15.03 -17.91
CA ASN A 104 8.48 16.21 -18.73
C ASN A 104 6.98 16.40 -19.01
N HIS A 105 6.06 15.59 -18.48
CA HIS A 105 4.64 15.54 -18.83
C HIS A 105 3.79 15.29 -17.57
N TYR A 106 3.14 16.35 -17.07
CA TYR A 106 1.94 16.40 -16.22
C TYR A 106 1.87 15.65 -14.87
N ALA A 107 2.70 14.63 -14.59
CA ALA A 107 2.73 13.95 -13.29
C ALA A 107 4.12 13.34 -13.00
N PRO A 108 4.86 13.84 -11.99
CA PRO A 108 6.12 13.23 -11.56
C PRO A 108 5.86 11.84 -10.97
N THR A 109 6.65 10.85 -11.38
CA THR A 109 6.55 9.48 -10.86
C THR A 109 7.60 9.26 -9.76
N VAL A 110 7.18 8.67 -8.64
CA VAL A 110 8.08 8.28 -7.55
C VAL A 110 8.37 6.80 -7.68
N CYS A 111 9.65 6.44 -7.69
CA CYS A 111 10.09 5.05 -7.69
C CYS A 111 10.91 4.74 -6.44
N ALA A 112 10.76 3.52 -5.94
CA ALA A 112 11.51 3.00 -4.80
C ALA A 112 12.26 1.71 -5.23
N PHE A 113 13.56 1.66 -4.94
CA PHE A 113 14.45 0.57 -5.29
C PHE A 113 15.21 0.06 -4.07
N GLY A 114 15.28 -1.26 -3.93
CA GLY A 114 16.03 -1.93 -2.87
C GLY A 114 15.48 -3.33 -2.61
N ASP A 115 16.31 -4.17 -1.99
CA ASP A 115 15.94 -5.53 -1.58
C ASP A 115 14.66 -5.59 -0.74
N PRO A 116 14.38 -4.61 0.17
CA PRO A 116 13.15 -4.66 0.95
C PRO A 116 11.86 -4.66 0.14
N MET A 117 11.86 -4.02 -1.04
CA MET A 117 10.70 -4.03 -1.94
C MET A 117 10.41 -5.43 -2.48
N VAL A 118 11.48 -6.18 -2.79
CA VAL A 118 11.39 -7.54 -3.33
C VAL A 118 10.99 -8.51 -2.22
N VAL A 119 11.59 -8.39 -1.05
CA VAL A 119 11.28 -9.24 0.11
C VAL A 119 9.85 -9.02 0.58
N ALA A 120 9.41 -7.76 0.75
CA ALA A 120 8.03 -7.43 1.11
C ALA A 120 7.02 -7.99 0.10
N GLY A 121 7.32 -7.89 -1.21
CA GLY A 121 6.49 -8.49 -2.26
C GLY A 121 6.38 -10.01 -2.15
N LYS A 122 7.49 -10.71 -1.84
CA LYS A 122 7.46 -12.16 -1.59
C LYS A 122 6.67 -12.52 -0.33
N LEU A 123 6.82 -11.75 0.74
CA LEU A 123 6.08 -11.94 1.99
C LEU A 123 4.57 -11.79 1.78
N GLU A 124 4.14 -10.82 0.96
CA GLU A 124 2.72 -10.65 0.60
C GLU A 124 2.22 -11.86 -0.20
N GLN A 125 2.94 -12.28 -1.24
CA GLN A 125 2.54 -13.38 -2.12
C GLN A 125 2.47 -14.74 -1.41
N CYS A 126 3.36 -14.97 -0.44
CA CYS A 126 3.33 -16.17 0.41
C CYS A 126 2.36 -16.03 1.60
N GLY A 127 1.69 -14.89 1.73
CA GLY A 127 0.73 -14.61 2.80
C GLY A 127 -0.59 -15.34 2.63
N SER A 128 -1.25 -15.63 3.75
CA SER A 128 -2.65 -16.04 3.77
C SER A 128 -3.57 -14.80 3.81
N PRO A 129 -4.83 -14.91 3.36
CA PRO A 129 -5.82 -13.84 3.51
C PRO A 129 -5.87 -13.27 4.93
N SER A 130 -6.02 -11.94 5.05
CA SER A 130 -6.10 -11.21 6.33
C SER A 130 -4.86 -11.30 7.22
N MET A 131 -3.71 -11.70 6.67
CA MET A 131 -2.45 -11.77 7.40
C MET A 131 -1.50 -10.64 7.01
N ILE A 132 -0.82 -10.09 8.02
CA ILE A 132 0.34 -9.21 7.87
C ILE A 132 1.59 -10.03 8.17
N ARG A 133 2.53 -10.09 7.24
CA ARG A 133 3.80 -10.81 7.38
C ARG A 133 4.96 -9.83 7.47
N LEU A 134 5.83 -10.05 8.44
CA LEU A 134 7.08 -9.33 8.65
C LEU A 134 8.26 -10.23 8.25
N SER A 135 9.38 -9.65 7.84
CA SER A 135 10.64 -10.36 7.62
C SER A 135 11.31 -10.83 8.90
#